data_AF-C6TGG5-F1
#
_entry.id   AF-C6TGG5-F1
#
_cell.length_a   1.000
_cell.length_b   1.000
_cell.length_c   1.000
_cell.angle_alpha   90.00
_cell.angle_beta   90.00
_cell.angle_gamma   90.00
#
_symmetry.space_group_name_H-M   'P 1'
#
loop_
_entity.id
_entity.type
_entity.pdbx_description
1 polymer ?
#
loop_
_entity_poly.entity_id
_entity_poly.type
_entity_poly.pdbx_seq_one_letter_code
_entity_poly.pdbx_strand_id
1 'polypeptide(L)'
;MSEKALRDLNTILGTERKNEDSSKACLSKPSVDNADENIEEWQKKKNSSSLVSPAVNGNQAVTANSSAEVVNAEVEYIESENLNDVDDADTCLKTLLAGLDSKDWVLVCDTLNNVRRLSIFHKEAMLDVLGDVITPIAKSLKSPRSAVCKTAIMTSADIFSAYNDRILDSLDPLLVQLLLKASQDKRFVCEAAEKP
;
A
#
# COMPACT_ATOMS: atom_id res chain seq x y z
N MET A 1 11.63 23.52 59.11
CA MET A 1 12.21 24.87 58.88
C MET A 1 13.27 24.71 57.81
N SER A 2 13.27 25.28 56.61
CA SER A 2 12.33 25.98 55.74
C SER A 2 13.07 26.04 54.41
N GLU A 3 12.40 25.69 53.32
CA GLU A 3 12.79 26.04 51.95
C GLU A 3 13.00 27.56 51.83
N LYS A 4 13.98 27.98 51.02
CA LYS A 4 14.17 29.34 50.46
C LYS A 4 15.31 29.25 49.41
N ALA A 5 15.25 29.81 48.22
CA ALA A 5 14.23 30.56 47.52
C ALA A 5 14.63 30.64 46.04
N LEU A 6 13.63 30.48 45.16
CA LEU A 6 13.65 30.91 43.77
C LEU A 6 13.81 32.45 43.71
N ARG A 7 14.55 32.94 42.71
CA ARG A 7 14.54 34.35 42.27
C ARG A 7 14.13 34.41 40.80
N ASP A 8 12.85 34.72 40.54
CA ASP A 8 12.34 35.97 39.95
C ASP A 8 13.31 36.84 39.13
N LEU A 9 12.95 37.56 38.07
CA LEU A 9 11.78 37.70 37.21
C LEU A 9 12.20 38.73 36.12
N ASN A 10 11.77 38.52 34.87
CA ASN A 10 11.43 39.52 33.85
C ASN A 10 12.16 40.89 33.81
N THR A 11 12.93 41.12 32.75
CA THR A 11 13.21 42.48 32.24
C THR A 11 12.28 42.78 31.07
N ILE A 12 11.38 43.73 31.29
CA ILE A 12 10.53 44.40 30.30
C ILE A 12 11.35 45.56 29.72
N LEU A 13 11.36 45.72 28.39
CA LEU A 13 11.48 47.03 27.77
C LEU A 13 10.44 47.14 26.65
N GLY A 14 9.35 47.86 26.95
CA GLY A 14 8.43 48.33 25.94
C GLY A 14 8.94 49.63 25.32
N THR A 15 8.67 49.84 24.04
CA THR A 15 8.37 51.17 23.52
C THR A 15 7.38 51.03 22.35
N GLU A 16 6.22 51.64 22.58
CA GLU A 16 5.16 52.07 21.66
C GLU A 16 5.72 52.71 20.36
N ARG A 17 5.04 52.88 19.21
CA ARG A 17 3.62 53.01 18.87
C ARG A 17 3.50 53.00 17.32
N LYS A 18 2.46 52.33 16.79
CA LYS A 18 1.50 52.79 15.76
C LYS A 18 1.98 53.32 14.38
N ASN A 19 1.52 52.69 13.28
CA ASN A 19 0.75 53.36 12.21
C ASN A 19 0.13 52.37 11.19
N GLU A 20 -1.11 52.68 10.82
CA GLU A 20 -1.98 52.06 9.80
C GLU A 20 -1.60 52.52 8.38
N ASP A 21 -1.81 51.67 7.38
CA ASP A 21 -2.57 51.88 6.12
C ASP A 21 -2.16 50.81 5.08
N SER A 22 -3.09 49.95 4.63
CA SER A 22 -3.99 50.15 3.49
C SER A 22 -3.28 50.18 2.13
N SER A 23 -3.40 49.09 1.37
CA SER A 23 -3.81 49.16 -0.03
C SER A 23 -4.05 47.78 -0.66
N LYS A 24 -5.13 47.75 -1.43
CA LYS A 24 -5.66 46.66 -2.24
C LYS A 24 -4.66 46.21 -3.31
N ALA A 25 -4.62 44.90 -3.58
CA ALA A 25 -4.30 44.39 -4.91
C ALA A 25 -5.20 43.17 -5.20
N CYS A 26 -6.12 43.38 -6.13
CA CYS A 26 -7.01 42.40 -6.73
C CYS A 26 -6.33 41.90 -8.01
N LEU A 27 -6.07 40.60 -8.16
CA LEU A 27 -5.70 40.00 -9.45
C LEU A 27 -6.30 38.58 -9.59
N SER A 28 -7.45 38.55 -10.27
CA SER A 28 -7.87 37.64 -11.35
C SER A 28 -7.59 36.12 -11.28
N LYS A 29 -8.72 35.38 -11.24
CA LYS A 29 -8.92 34.00 -11.73
C LYS A 29 -8.38 33.78 -13.16
N PRO A 30 -8.13 32.52 -13.53
CA PRO A 30 -8.71 32.00 -14.76
C PRO A 30 -9.69 30.86 -14.49
N SER A 31 -10.87 31.00 -15.07
CA SER A 31 -11.86 29.96 -15.30
C SER A 31 -11.41 29.07 -16.47
N VAL A 32 -11.48 27.76 -16.29
CA VAL A 32 -11.74 26.83 -17.40
C VAL A 32 -12.69 25.76 -16.87
N ASP A 33 -13.91 25.83 -17.38
CA ASP A 33 -14.90 24.74 -17.40
C ASP A 33 -14.26 23.48 -17.97
N ASN A 34 -14.60 22.33 -17.39
CA ASN A 34 -15.21 21.25 -18.16
C ASN A 34 -15.96 20.34 -17.18
N ALA A 35 -17.27 20.30 -17.39
CA ALA A 35 -18.17 19.30 -16.87
C ALA A 35 -17.77 17.91 -17.35
N ASP A 36 -17.93 16.90 -16.50
CA ASP A 36 -18.75 15.77 -16.89
C ASP A 36 -19.32 15.11 -15.62
N GLU A 37 -20.64 15.14 -15.54
CA GLU A 37 -21.45 14.39 -14.59
C GLU A 37 -21.56 12.97 -15.12
N ASN A 38 -21.35 11.94 -14.29
CA ASN A 38 -22.22 10.78 -14.41
C ASN A 38 -22.38 10.04 -13.08
N ILE A 39 -23.61 10.17 -12.58
CA ILE A 39 -24.24 9.48 -11.47
C ILE A 39 -24.91 8.22 -12.03
N GLU A 40 -24.69 7.10 -11.32
CA GLU A 40 -25.58 5.93 -11.18
C GLU A 40 -26.38 5.42 -12.39
N GLU A 41 -26.09 4.17 -12.78
CA GLU A 41 -27.13 3.15 -12.95
C GLU A 41 -26.44 1.82 -13.28
N TRP A 42 -26.70 0.73 -12.55
CA TRP A 42 -26.73 -0.61 -13.13
C TRP A 42 -27.78 -1.44 -12.39
N GLN A 43 -29.03 -1.23 -12.77
CA GLN A 43 -30.06 -2.25 -12.63
C GLN A 43 -30.21 -3.05 -13.93
N LYS A 44 -30.42 -4.35 -13.72
CA LYS A 44 -31.24 -5.27 -14.53
C LYS A 44 -30.69 -5.79 -15.87
N LYS A 45 -30.44 -7.11 -15.81
CA LYS A 45 -31.17 -8.16 -16.57
C LYS A 45 -30.40 -8.76 -17.76
N LYS A 46 -29.82 -9.95 -17.52
CA LYS A 46 -30.00 -11.10 -18.41
C LYS A 46 -30.21 -12.36 -17.57
N ASN A 47 -31.44 -12.87 -17.65
CA ASN A 47 -31.78 -14.25 -17.31
C ASN A 47 -30.94 -15.20 -18.19
N SER A 48 -30.52 -16.36 -17.68
CA SER A 48 -31.04 -17.66 -18.16
C SER A 48 -30.29 -18.85 -17.55
N SER A 49 -31.09 -19.76 -17.00
CA SER A 49 -30.91 -21.23 -17.00
C SER A 49 -29.74 -21.87 -16.25
N SER A 50 -30.06 -22.20 -15.00
CA SER A 50 -29.72 -23.44 -14.30
C SER A 50 -29.66 -24.71 -15.17
N LEU A 51 -28.61 -25.51 -14.93
CA LEU A 51 -28.52 -26.98 -14.92
C LEU A 51 -29.10 -27.78 -16.11
N VAL A 52 -28.21 -28.48 -16.84
CA VAL A 52 -28.25 -29.95 -17.09
C VAL A 52 -27.04 -30.37 -17.96
N SER A 53 -26.25 -31.30 -17.44
CA SER A 53 -25.43 -32.29 -18.19
C SER A 53 -26.23 -33.62 -18.20
N PRO A 54 -25.99 -34.64 -19.07
CA PRO A 54 -24.65 -35.04 -19.57
C PRO A 54 -24.55 -35.77 -20.96
N ALA A 55 -23.29 -36.07 -21.31
CA ALA A 55 -22.75 -37.33 -21.88
C ALA A 55 -22.39 -37.45 -23.39
N VAL A 56 -21.07 -37.70 -23.60
CA VAL A 56 -20.44 -38.83 -24.35
C VAL A 56 -20.03 -38.68 -25.84
N ASN A 57 -18.68 -38.77 -26.00
CA ASN A 57 -17.90 -39.55 -26.98
C ASN A 57 -17.38 -38.90 -28.29
N GLY A 58 -16.07 -39.10 -28.54
CA GLY A 58 -15.52 -39.23 -29.91
C GLY A 58 -14.35 -38.31 -30.31
N ASN A 59 -13.11 -38.78 -30.07
CA ASN A 59 -11.88 -38.72 -30.89
C ASN A 59 -11.45 -37.50 -31.77
N GLN A 60 -10.22 -37.02 -31.46
CA GLN A 60 -9.11 -36.58 -32.33
C GLN A 60 -9.33 -35.47 -33.40
N ALA A 61 -8.67 -34.31 -33.21
CA ALA A 61 -7.52 -33.87 -34.02
C ALA A 61 -7.09 -32.43 -33.68
N VAL A 62 -5.78 -32.22 -33.79
CA VAL A 62 -5.00 -30.99 -33.65
C VAL A 62 -5.67 -29.76 -34.28
N THR A 63 -5.77 -28.66 -33.53
CA THR A 63 -5.60 -27.30 -34.07
C THR A 63 -5.03 -26.40 -32.98
N ALA A 64 -3.74 -26.09 -33.12
CA ALA A 64 -3.05 -25.08 -32.33
C ALA A 64 -3.58 -23.70 -32.74
N ASN A 65 -4.47 -23.14 -31.92
CA ASN A 65 -4.78 -21.72 -31.94
C ASN A 65 -4.21 -21.12 -30.67
N SER A 66 -2.93 -20.76 -30.74
CA SER A 66 -2.29 -19.81 -29.82
C SER A 66 -2.95 -18.44 -30.04
N SER A 67 -4.16 -18.29 -29.52
CA SER A 67 -4.63 -16.99 -29.10
C SER A 67 -4.03 -16.83 -27.72
N ALA A 68 -3.03 -15.95 -27.60
CA ALA A 68 -2.60 -15.45 -26.31
C ALA A 68 -3.82 -14.76 -25.68
N GLU A 69 -4.60 -15.57 -24.98
CA GLU A 69 -5.58 -15.12 -24.01
C GLU A 69 -4.74 -14.31 -23.04
N VAL A 70 -4.88 -12.99 -23.13
CA VAL A 70 -4.40 -12.10 -22.08
C VAL A 70 -5.29 -12.44 -20.89
N VAL A 71 -4.91 -13.50 -20.19
CA VAL A 71 -5.41 -13.83 -18.86
C VAL A 71 -5.14 -12.57 -18.07
N ASN A 72 -6.21 -11.84 -17.75
CA ASN A 72 -6.12 -10.80 -16.75
C ASN A 72 -5.68 -11.52 -15.48
N ALA A 73 -4.39 -11.42 -15.16
CA ALA A 73 -3.86 -11.97 -13.94
C ALA A 73 -4.53 -11.21 -12.80
N GLU A 74 -5.48 -11.84 -12.12
CA GLU A 74 -6.11 -11.30 -10.93
C GLU A 74 -5.29 -11.75 -9.71
N VAL A 75 -5.03 -10.82 -8.80
CA VAL A 75 -4.32 -11.12 -7.54
C VAL A 75 -5.37 -11.33 -6.46
N GLU A 76 -5.42 -12.55 -5.94
CA GLU A 76 -6.24 -12.90 -4.80
C GLU A 76 -5.63 -12.30 -3.51
N TYR A 77 -6.47 -11.67 -2.67
CA TYR A 77 -6.05 -11.10 -1.39
C TYR A 77 -6.50 -12.01 -0.25
N ILE A 78 -5.57 -12.81 0.25
CA ILE A 78 -5.80 -13.75 1.35
C ILE A 78 -5.38 -13.08 2.67
N GLU A 79 -6.25 -13.08 3.67
CA GLU A 79 -5.94 -12.62 5.03
C GLU A 79 -4.85 -13.49 5.66
N SER A 80 -4.10 -12.92 6.60
CA SER A 80 -2.85 -13.53 7.10
C SER A 80 -3.10 -14.82 7.86
N GLU A 81 -4.21 -14.90 8.60
CA GLU A 81 -4.71 -16.10 9.29
C GLU A 81 -5.10 -17.24 8.34
N ASN A 82 -5.36 -16.95 7.07
CA ASN A 82 -5.80 -17.91 6.05
C ASN A 82 -4.65 -18.33 5.11
N LEU A 83 -3.43 -17.82 5.33
CA LEU A 83 -2.27 -18.21 4.54
C LEU A 83 -1.83 -19.64 4.89
N ASN A 84 -1.38 -20.36 3.87
CA ASN A 84 -0.75 -21.67 4.04
C ASN A 84 0.77 -21.54 3.96
N ASP A 85 1.48 -22.51 4.53
CA ASP A 85 2.94 -22.58 4.44
C ASP A 85 3.43 -22.75 2.99
N VAL A 86 4.66 -22.30 2.69
CA VAL A 86 5.36 -22.47 1.41
C VAL A 86 5.86 -23.91 1.24
N ASP A 87 5.86 -24.41 0.01
CA ASP A 87 6.25 -25.81 -0.27
C ASP A 87 7.75 -26.06 -0.05
N ASP A 88 8.60 -25.11 -0.46
CA ASP A 88 10.06 -25.15 -0.29
C ASP A 88 10.57 -23.79 0.19
N ALA A 89 10.71 -23.66 1.51
CA ALA A 89 11.15 -22.43 2.15
C ALA A 89 12.56 -22.01 1.74
N ASP A 90 13.49 -22.96 1.53
CA ASP A 90 14.87 -22.67 1.17
C ASP A 90 14.99 -22.08 -0.23
N THR A 91 14.29 -22.69 -1.19
CA THR A 91 14.25 -22.16 -2.58
C THR A 91 13.52 -20.82 -2.61
N CYS A 92 12.47 -20.67 -1.82
CA CYS A 92 11.73 -19.42 -1.69
C CYS A 92 12.64 -18.29 -1.18
N LEU A 93 13.32 -18.50 -0.05
CA LEU A 93 14.27 -17.54 0.54
C LEU A 93 15.36 -17.11 -0.44
N LYS A 94 15.96 -18.07 -1.17
CA LYS A 94 17.02 -17.79 -2.16
C LYS A 94 16.56 -16.94 -3.34
N THR A 95 15.27 -16.97 -3.67
CA THR A 95 14.71 -16.29 -4.84
C THR A 95 13.99 -14.99 -4.49
N LEU A 96 13.78 -14.68 -3.21
CA LEU A 96 13.04 -13.49 -2.75
C LEU A 96 13.55 -12.19 -3.36
N LEU A 97 14.85 -11.89 -3.24
CA LEU A 97 15.40 -10.63 -3.72
C LEU A 97 15.22 -10.46 -5.23
N ALA A 98 15.48 -11.53 -5.99
CA ALA A 98 15.29 -11.52 -7.44
C ALA A 98 13.81 -11.35 -7.83
N GLY A 99 12.89 -11.98 -7.10
CA GLY A 99 11.45 -11.87 -7.32
C GLY A 99 10.91 -10.47 -6.99
N LEU A 100 11.34 -9.87 -5.87
CA LEU A 100 10.93 -8.52 -5.47
C LEU A 100 11.46 -7.43 -6.40
N ASP A 101 12.64 -7.64 -7.00
CA ASP A 101 13.21 -6.71 -7.99
C ASP A 101 12.80 -6.98 -9.44
N SER A 102 11.92 -7.96 -9.66
CA SER A 102 11.39 -8.28 -10.99
C SER A 102 10.64 -7.09 -11.62
N LYS A 103 10.67 -7.06 -12.96
CA LYS A 103 9.81 -6.16 -13.76
C LYS A 103 8.41 -6.72 -13.95
N ASP A 104 8.27 -8.04 -13.78
CA ASP A 104 6.98 -8.72 -13.83
C ASP A 104 6.24 -8.49 -12.52
N TRP A 105 5.17 -7.69 -12.60
CA TRP A 105 4.40 -7.29 -11.44
C TRP A 105 3.63 -8.46 -10.82
N VAL A 106 3.30 -9.49 -11.59
CA VAL A 106 2.65 -10.70 -11.07
C VAL A 106 3.64 -11.45 -10.18
N LEU A 107 4.86 -11.67 -10.69
CA LEU A 107 5.94 -12.27 -9.91
C LEU A 107 6.27 -11.46 -8.65
N VAL A 108 6.22 -10.12 -8.71
CA VAL A 108 6.38 -9.28 -7.52
C VAL A 108 5.27 -9.55 -6.50
N CYS A 109 4.00 -9.61 -6.92
CA CYS A 109 2.89 -9.96 -6.03
C CYS A 109 3.05 -11.35 -5.41
N ASP A 110 3.42 -12.35 -6.20
CA ASP A 110 3.65 -13.71 -5.72
C ASP A 110 4.80 -13.74 -4.71
N THR A 111 5.89 -13.02 -5.00
CA THR A 111 7.04 -12.94 -4.10
C THR A 111 6.70 -12.20 -2.81
N LEU A 112 5.90 -11.12 -2.86
CA LEU A 112 5.39 -10.44 -1.67
C LEU A 112 4.52 -11.38 -0.83
N ASN A 113 3.64 -12.17 -1.44
CA ASN A 113 2.86 -13.18 -0.73
C ASN A 113 3.74 -14.28 -0.11
N ASN A 114 4.85 -14.64 -0.76
CA ASN A 114 5.83 -15.54 -0.18
C ASN A 114 6.54 -14.92 1.04
N VAL A 115 6.88 -13.62 1.01
CA VAL A 115 7.39 -12.92 2.20
C VAL A 115 6.38 -12.97 3.35
N ARG A 116 5.09 -12.81 3.07
CA ARG A 116 4.02 -12.96 4.07
C ARG A 116 4.03 -14.35 4.71
N ARG A 117 4.00 -15.40 3.88
CA ARG A 117 4.02 -16.80 4.33
C ARG A 117 5.27 -17.11 5.13
N LEU A 118 6.45 -16.72 4.65
CA LEU A 118 7.72 -16.91 5.36
C LEU A 118 7.75 -16.16 6.69
N SER A 119 7.17 -14.97 6.77
CA SER A 119 7.09 -14.20 8.02
C SER A 119 6.14 -14.80 9.06
N ILE A 120 5.25 -15.71 8.64
CA ILE A 120 4.33 -16.40 9.54
C ILE A 120 4.90 -17.78 9.94
N PHE A 121 5.35 -18.56 8.97
CA PHE A 121 5.72 -19.97 9.15
C PHE A 121 7.22 -20.21 9.31
N HIS A 122 8.08 -19.34 8.76
CA HIS A 122 9.54 -19.48 8.72
C HIS A 122 10.27 -18.25 9.30
N LYS A 123 9.75 -17.73 10.42
CA LYS A 123 10.14 -16.45 11.04
C LYS A 123 11.63 -16.24 11.18
N GLU A 124 12.35 -17.19 11.78
CA GLU A 124 13.77 -17.01 12.07
C GLU A 124 14.61 -16.99 10.79
N ALA A 125 14.32 -17.87 9.83
CA ALA A 125 15.03 -17.88 8.54
C ALA A 125 14.74 -16.63 7.70
N MET A 126 13.52 -16.10 7.78
CA MET A 126 13.14 -14.85 7.11
C MET A 126 13.75 -13.62 7.80
N LEU A 127 13.92 -13.66 9.13
CA LEU A 127 14.56 -12.58 9.89
C LEU A 127 16.01 -12.34 9.45
N ASP A 128 16.76 -13.41 9.14
CA ASP A 128 18.16 -13.34 8.69
C ASP A 128 18.34 -12.55 7.38
N VAL A 129 17.31 -12.54 6.51
CA VAL A 129 17.32 -11.83 5.23
C VAL A 129 16.44 -10.58 5.22
N LEU A 130 15.83 -10.24 6.36
CA LEU A 130 14.77 -9.24 6.43
C LEU A 130 15.28 -7.84 6.07
N GLY A 131 16.49 -7.50 6.50
CA GLY A 131 17.12 -6.22 6.18
C GLY A 131 17.27 -5.98 4.68
N ASP A 132 17.60 -7.03 3.92
CA ASP A 132 17.79 -6.95 2.48
C ASP A 132 16.46 -6.81 1.72
N VAL A 133 15.38 -7.40 2.22
CA VAL A 133 14.06 -7.37 1.55
C VAL A 133 13.26 -6.10 1.85
N ILE A 134 13.53 -5.39 2.94
CA ILE A 134 12.76 -4.21 3.34
C ILE A 134 12.78 -3.13 2.25
N THR A 135 13.95 -2.85 1.67
CA THR A 135 14.07 -1.82 0.63
C THR A 135 13.26 -2.18 -0.63
N PRO A 136 13.34 -3.40 -1.19
CA PRO A 136 12.46 -3.86 -2.26
C PRO A 136 10.95 -3.81 -1.93
N ILE A 137 10.56 -4.11 -0.69
CA ILE A 137 9.15 -3.99 -0.25
C ILE A 137 8.73 -2.50 -0.23
N ALA A 138 9.57 -1.61 0.29
CA ALA A 138 9.32 -0.17 0.27
C ALA A 138 9.23 0.40 -1.16
N LYS A 139 9.97 -0.17 -2.11
CA LYS A 139 9.84 0.12 -3.54
C LYS A 139 8.48 -0.37 -4.08
N SER A 140 8.02 -1.54 -3.67
CA SER A 140 6.72 -2.10 -4.06
C SER A 140 5.54 -1.26 -3.56
N LEU A 141 5.66 -0.64 -2.37
CA LEU A 141 4.68 0.33 -1.86
C LEU A 141 4.52 1.57 -2.74
N LYS A 142 5.52 1.93 -3.56
CA LYS A 142 5.45 3.06 -4.50
C LYS A 142 4.85 2.69 -5.85
N SER A 143 4.51 1.41 -6.07
CA SER A 143 4.01 0.94 -7.36
C SER A 143 2.71 1.65 -7.75
N PRO A 144 2.57 2.12 -9.01
CA PRO A 144 1.31 2.68 -9.51
C PRO A 144 0.25 1.60 -9.73
N ARG A 145 0.62 0.31 -9.66
CA ARG A 145 -0.32 -0.80 -9.76
C ARG A 145 -0.91 -1.08 -8.38
N SER A 146 -2.22 -0.90 -8.25
CA SER A 146 -2.94 -1.14 -6.99
C SER A 146 -2.72 -2.53 -6.42
N ALA A 147 -2.60 -3.56 -7.27
CA ALA A 147 -2.33 -4.93 -6.83
C ALA A 147 -1.00 -5.06 -6.07
N VAL A 148 0.10 -4.62 -6.69
CA VAL A 148 1.43 -4.63 -6.06
C VAL A 148 1.44 -3.79 -4.79
N CYS A 149 0.86 -2.57 -4.85
CA CYS A 149 0.82 -1.68 -3.69
C CYS A 149 0.04 -2.29 -2.53
N LYS A 150 -1.15 -2.87 -2.79
CA LYS A 150 -1.99 -3.49 -1.76
C LYS A 150 -1.32 -4.72 -1.16
N THR A 151 -0.73 -5.59 -1.99
CA THR A 151 0.01 -6.76 -1.49
C THR A 151 1.22 -6.35 -0.66
N ALA A 152 1.93 -5.27 -1.02
CA ALA A 152 3.03 -4.74 -0.23
C ALA A 152 2.59 -4.16 1.12
N ILE A 153 1.40 -3.54 1.19
CA ILE A 153 0.81 -3.08 2.47
C ILE A 153 0.49 -4.28 3.37
N MET A 154 -0.15 -5.32 2.82
CA MET A 154 -0.44 -6.55 3.58
C MET A 154 0.87 -7.22 4.05
N THR A 155 1.89 -7.23 3.20
CA THR A 155 3.23 -7.73 3.55
C THR A 155 3.87 -6.94 4.69
N SER A 156 3.75 -5.61 4.66
CA SER A 156 4.28 -4.77 5.73
C SER A 156 3.57 -5.04 7.06
N ALA A 157 2.25 -5.25 7.04
CA ALA A 157 1.49 -5.60 8.25
C ALA A 157 1.96 -6.93 8.86
N ASP A 158 2.19 -7.95 8.03
CA ASP A 158 2.67 -9.26 8.49
C ASP A 158 4.08 -9.19 9.06
N ILE A 159 4.98 -8.43 8.42
CA ILE A 159 6.32 -8.17 8.94
C ILE A 159 6.26 -7.47 10.30
N PHE A 160 5.44 -6.44 10.45
CA PHE A 160 5.32 -5.71 11.73
C PHE A 160 4.78 -6.61 12.83
N SER A 161 3.77 -7.42 12.53
CA SER A 161 3.21 -8.38 13.47
C SER A 161 4.21 -9.48 13.86
N ALA A 162 4.99 -9.98 12.90
CA ALA A 162 5.92 -11.08 13.12
C ALA A 162 7.15 -10.68 13.93
N TYR A 163 7.73 -9.50 13.67
CA TYR A 163 9.07 -9.16 14.17
C TYR A 163 9.10 -8.02 15.20
N ASN A 164 8.07 -7.18 15.26
CA ASN A 164 7.94 -6.09 16.24
C ASN A 164 9.23 -5.27 16.39
N ASP A 165 9.84 -5.26 17.58
CA ASP A 165 11.02 -4.44 17.87
C ASP A 165 12.28 -4.88 17.11
N ARG A 166 12.31 -6.10 16.55
CA ARG A 166 13.48 -6.65 15.86
C ARG A 166 13.79 -5.96 14.52
N ILE A 167 12.88 -5.13 14.01
CA ILE A 167 13.01 -4.45 12.72
C ILE A 167 13.12 -2.93 12.82
N LEU A 168 13.13 -2.36 14.04
CA LEU A 168 13.05 -0.91 14.23
C LEU A 168 14.17 -0.18 13.49
N ASP A 169 15.39 -0.72 13.49
CA ASP A 169 16.56 -0.11 12.84
C ASP A 169 16.48 -0.09 11.31
N SER A 170 15.61 -0.90 10.71
CA SER A 170 15.41 -0.99 9.27
C SER A 170 14.02 -0.53 8.84
N LEU A 171 13.18 -0.03 9.76
CA LEU A 171 11.77 0.25 9.52
C LEU A 171 11.50 1.54 8.73
N ASP A 172 12.40 2.52 8.81
CA ASP A 172 12.22 3.86 8.24
C ASP A 172 11.74 3.87 6.78
N PRO A 173 12.31 3.07 5.84
CA PRO A 173 11.85 3.04 4.47
C PRO A 173 10.38 2.61 4.33
N LEU A 174 9.92 1.65 5.14
CA LEU A 174 8.52 1.20 5.11
C LEU A 174 7.60 2.24 5.73
N LEU A 175 7.98 2.78 6.90
CA LEU A 175 7.15 3.74 7.63
C LEU A 175 6.87 4.99 6.80
N VAL A 176 7.91 5.56 6.16
CA VAL A 176 7.75 6.72 5.28
C VAL A 176 6.76 6.43 4.16
N GLN A 177 6.87 5.27 3.50
CA GLN A 177 5.96 4.95 2.39
C GLN A 177 4.54 4.65 2.85
N LEU A 178 4.37 3.93 3.96
CA LEU A 178 3.04 3.63 4.50
C LEU A 178 2.32 4.89 4.96
N LEU A 179 3.01 5.82 5.64
CA LEU A 179 2.43 7.11 6.04
C LEU A 179 2.06 7.97 4.83
N LEU A 180 2.90 7.99 3.79
CA LEU A 180 2.57 8.65 2.53
C LEU A 180 1.35 8.03 1.85
N LYS A 181 1.18 6.70 1.91
CA LYS A 181 -0.01 6.04 1.37
C LYS A 181 -1.26 6.35 2.19
N ALA A 182 -1.16 6.33 3.50
CA ALA A 182 -2.28 6.68 4.38
C ALA A 182 -2.74 8.14 4.20
N SER A 183 -1.83 9.06 3.85
CA SER A 183 -2.17 10.47 3.60
C SER A 183 -2.68 10.75 2.19
N GLN A 184 -2.55 9.80 1.26
CA GLN A 184 -2.95 9.95 -0.15
C GLN A 184 -4.45 9.72 -0.41
N ASP A 185 -5.22 9.32 0.60
CA ASP A 185 -6.66 9.13 0.43
C ASP A 185 -7.42 10.47 0.38
N LYS A 186 -7.68 10.90 -0.85
CA LYS A 186 -8.88 11.59 -1.35
C LYS A 186 -9.46 12.73 -0.48
N ARG A 187 -9.00 13.98 -0.66
CA ARG A 187 -9.66 15.27 -0.29
C ARG A 187 -10.08 15.53 1.17
N PHE A 188 -10.49 14.55 1.97
CA PHE A 188 -11.06 14.77 3.30
C PHE A 188 -10.03 15.15 4.37
N VAL A 189 -8.78 14.70 4.23
CA VAL A 189 -7.70 15.04 5.18
C VAL A 189 -7.34 16.52 5.09
N CYS A 190 -7.33 17.11 3.89
CA CYS A 190 -7.17 18.55 3.71
C CYS A 190 -8.37 19.33 4.29
N GLU A 191 -9.58 18.85 4.06
CA GLU A 191 -10.82 19.52 4.52
C GLU A 191 -11.02 19.45 6.05
N ALA A 192 -10.50 18.42 6.72
CA ALA A 192 -10.51 18.30 8.18
C ALA A 192 -9.39 19.14 8.84
N ALA A 193 -8.26 19.33 8.15
CA ALA A 193 -7.17 20.20 8.62
C ALA A 193 -7.46 21.70 8.42
N GLU A 194 -8.39 22.05 7.52
CA GLU A 194 -8.84 23.44 7.27
C GLU A 194 -10.00 23.89 8.18
N LYS A 195 -10.57 23.00 9.01
CA LYS A 195 -11.59 23.39 9.99
C LYS A 195 -10.90 23.78 11.30
N PRO A 196 -10.99 25.07 11.71
CA PRO A 196 -10.35 25.59 12.92
C PRO A 196 -10.89 24.98 14.21
#